data_AF-A0AAR2K6J7-F1
#
_entry.id   AF-A0AAR2K6J7-F1
#
_cell.length_a   1.000
_cell.length_b   1.000
_cell.length_c   1.000
_cell.angle_alpha   90.00
_cell.angle_beta   90.00
_cell.angle_gamma   90.00
#
_symmetry.space_group_name_H-M   'P 1'
#
loop_
_entity.id
_entity.type
_entity.pdbx_description
1 polymer ?
#
loop_
_entity_poly.entity_id
_entity_poly.type
_entity_poly.pdbx_seq_one_letter_code
_entity_poly.pdbx_strand_id
1 'polypeptide(L)'
;MSVSLERAASEKGETMDSLEKQLICPICLEMFTKPVVILPCQHNLCRKCANDIFQASNPYLPTRGGSTVGSGGRFRCPSCRHEVVLDRHGVYGLQRNLLVENIIDMYKQETISTSSKVEPEQKPGVLMCEVHEDEKINIYCVTCSAPTCSLCKVFGAHQHCEVAPLNTVYDSQKLEMSESVAMLVGNNDRIQAIITLLEESCRTVEENGRRQKSHVCESFDHLYALLEERKGELTLKISSEQQEKLDYIKGLQRRYTEHLDKSAKLVETGIQTMEEPEMAVFLQTAKPLLQKISESRNTSHLEKLERGYENMDHFTANFQPERRAILKIDFIKGITV
;
A
#
# COMPACT_ATOMS: atom_id res chain seq x y z
N MET A 1 -11.55 46.78 37.21
CA MET A 1 -11.26 46.77 35.76
C MET A 1 -10.18 45.74 35.37
N SER A 2 -9.39 45.23 36.33
CA SER A 2 -8.33 44.22 36.12
C SER A 2 -8.84 42.81 35.79
N VAL A 3 -9.93 42.37 36.44
CA VAL A 3 -10.52 41.03 36.22
C VAL A 3 -11.08 40.80 34.81
N SER A 4 -11.39 41.88 34.08
CA SER A 4 -11.91 41.83 32.70
C SER A 4 -10.79 41.70 31.66
N LEU A 5 -9.57 42.11 31.99
CA LEU A 5 -8.39 42.05 31.10
C LEU A 5 -7.73 40.66 31.13
N GLU A 6 -7.67 40.01 32.30
CA GLU A 6 -7.14 38.65 32.46
C GLU A 6 -8.05 37.60 31.80
N ARG A 7 -9.37 37.77 31.91
CA ARG A 7 -10.34 36.93 31.21
C ARG A 7 -10.23 37.04 29.68
N ALA A 8 -10.06 38.26 29.17
CA ALA A 8 -9.87 38.52 27.74
C ALA A 8 -8.54 37.98 27.20
N ALA A 9 -7.47 37.95 28.01
CA ALA A 9 -6.19 37.36 27.62
C ALA A 9 -6.23 35.82 27.60
N SER A 10 -6.93 35.20 28.57
CA SER A 10 -7.14 33.75 28.63
C SER A 10 -8.04 33.25 27.50
N GLU A 11 -9.14 33.96 27.21
CA GLU A 11 -10.04 33.63 26.09
C GLU A 11 -9.35 33.81 24.73
N LYS A 12 -8.46 34.81 24.58
CA LYS A 12 -7.70 35.03 23.35
C LYS A 12 -6.64 33.94 23.11
N GLY A 13 -6.01 33.41 24.16
CA GLY A 13 -5.10 32.26 24.08
C GLY A 13 -5.81 30.96 23.67
N GLU A 14 -6.96 30.67 24.26
CA GLU A 14 -7.75 29.46 23.93
C GLU A 14 -8.30 29.49 22.48
N THR A 15 -8.67 30.67 21.97
CA THR A 15 -9.14 30.83 20.59
C THR A 15 -8.04 30.62 19.54
N MET A 16 -6.80 31.05 19.85
CA MET A 16 -5.63 30.87 18.99
C MET A 16 -5.23 29.39 18.89
N ASP A 17 -5.18 28.69 20.01
CA ASP A 17 -4.87 27.24 20.06
C ASP A 17 -5.92 26.38 19.35
N SER A 18 -7.19 26.79 19.41
CA SER A 18 -8.27 26.12 18.66
C SER A 18 -8.17 26.35 17.16
N LEU A 19 -7.69 27.51 16.72
CA LEU A 19 -7.49 27.81 15.30
C LEU A 19 -6.27 27.06 14.74
N GLU A 20 -5.19 26.95 15.52
CA GLU A 20 -3.99 26.20 15.12
C GLU A 20 -4.31 24.74 14.78
N LYS A 21 -5.11 24.07 15.62
CA LYS A 21 -5.55 22.68 15.37
C LYS A 21 -6.35 22.52 14.08
N GLN A 22 -7.03 23.56 13.61
CA GLN A 22 -7.82 23.54 12.36
C GLN A 22 -6.95 23.75 11.11
N LEU A 23 -5.70 24.19 11.26
CA LEU A 23 -4.76 24.47 10.17
C LEU A 23 -3.72 23.37 9.97
N ILE A 24 -3.85 22.24 10.68
CA ILE A 24 -2.94 21.10 10.62
C ILE A 24 -3.43 20.07 9.59
N CYS A 25 -2.48 19.57 8.79
CA CYS A 25 -2.72 18.49 7.85
C CYS A 25 -2.85 17.14 8.58
N PRO A 26 -3.91 16.35 8.35
CA PRO A 26 -4.13 15.07 9.04
C PRO A 26 -3.14 13.96 8.63
N ILE A 27 -2.23 14.23 7.68
CA ILE A 27 -1.28 13.25 7.15
C ILE A 27 0.14 13.53 7.64
N CYS A 28 0.64 14.76 7.46
CA CYS A 28 1.99 15.12 7.93
C CYS A 28 1.99 15.71 9.35
N LEU A 29 0.83 16.01 9.93
CA LEU A 29 0.68 16.61 11.27
C LEU A 29 1.37 17.97 11.43
N GLU A 30 1.72 18.60 10.31
CA GLU A 30 2.24 19.97 10.23
C GLU A 30 1.17 20.91 9.67
N MET A 31 1.35 22.23 9.82
CA MET A 31 0.51 23.22 9.16
C MET A 31 0.44 22.98 7.64
N PHE A 32 -0.72 23.20 7.03
CA PHE A 32 -0.87 22.93 5.60
C PHE A 32 0.15 23.69 4.74
N THR A 33 0.85 22.94 3.90
CA THR A 33 1.77 23.49 2.89
C THR A 33 1.18 23.24 1.51
N LYS A 34 0.84 24.33 0.79
CA LYS A 34 0.12 24.28 -0.51
C LYS A 34 -1.13 23.39 -0.43
N PRO A 35 -2.14 23.77 0.39
CA PRO A 35 -3.34 22.98 0.60
C PRO A 35 -4.10 22.77 -0.72
N VAL A 36 -4.52 21.53 -0.98
CA VAL A 36 -5.43 21.16 -2.07
C VAL A 36 -6.77 20.70 -1.49
N VAL A 37 -7.86 21.06 -2.16
CA VAL A 37 -9.22 20.66 -1.77
C VAL A 37 -9.62 19.37 -2.49
N ILE A 38 -10.17 18.43 -1.73
CA ILE A 38 -10.69 17.16 -2.23
C ILE A 38 -12.19 17.31 -2.47
N LEU A 39 -12.63 17.25 -3.72
CA LEU A 39 -14.06 17.27 -4.06
C LEU A 39 -14.61 15.83 -4.18
N PRO A 40 -15.87 15.58 -3.78
CA PRO A 40 -16.86 16.52 -3.25
C PRO A 40 -16.79 16.74 -1.72
N CYS A 41 -15.91 16.05 -0.99
CA CYS A 41 -15.92 16.07 0.47
C CYS A 41 -15.33 17.32 1.15
N GLN A 42 -14.78 18.25 0.36
CA GLN A 42 -14.22 19.55 0.76
C GLN A 42 -13.12 19.51 1.83
N HIS A 43 -12.52 18.35 2.08
CA HIS A 43 -11.38 18.22 2.98
C HIS A 43 -10.09 18.70 2.33
N ASN A 44 -9.18 19.25 3.14
CA ASN A 44 -7.91 19.79 2.69
C ASN A 44 -6.76 18.86 3.06
N LEU A 45 -5.78 18.74 2.16
CA LEU A 45 -4.50 18.05 2.38
C LEU A 45 -3.36 18.89 1.82
N CYS A 46 -2.14 18.71 2.32
CA CYS A 46 -0.96 19.20 1.61
C CYS A 46 -0.87 18.50 0.24
N ARG A 47 -0.47 19.23 -0.82
CA ARG A 47 -0.32 18.66 -2.16
C ARG A 47 0.60 17.43 -2.19
N LYS A 48 1.67 17.44 -1.39
CA LYS A 48 2.59 16.31 -1.24
C LYS A 48 1.88 15.10 -0.63
N CYS A 49 1.19 15.29 0.49
CA CYS A 49 0.43 14.23 1.16
C CYS A 49 -0.64 13.61 0.24
N ALA A 50 -1.37 14.42 -0.52
CA ALA A 50 -2.33 13.92 -1.49
C ALA A 50 -1.66 13.07 -2.60
N ASN A 51 -0.46 13.45 -3.04
CA ASN A 51 0.32 12.70 -4.01
C ASN A 51 0.80 11.35 -3.45
N ASP A 52 1.29 11.34 -2.22
CA ASP A 52 1.80 10.13 -1.58
C ASP A 52 0.68 9.09 -1.37
N ILE A 53 -0.51 9.55 -0.95
CA ILE A 53 -1.70 8.69 -0.82
C ILE A 53 -2.14 8.14 -2.19
N PHE A 54 -2.13 8.98 -3.21
CA PHE A 54 -2.50 8.57 -4.56
C PHE A 54 -1.54 7.51 -5.11
N GLN A 55 -0.24 7.69 -4.93
CA GLN A 55 0.78 6.71 -5.36
C GLN A 55 0.66 5.39 -4.59
N ALA A 56 0.47 5.45 -3.27
CA ALA A 56 0.26 4.25 -2.44
C ALA A 56 -1.01 3.49 -2.85
N SER A 57 -2.05 4.18 -3.30
CA SER A 57 -3.32 3.58 -3.76
C SER A 57 -3.24 3.04 -5.20
N ASN A 58 -2.22 3.42 -5.98
CA ASN A 58 -2.08 3.07 -7.39
C ASN A 58 -0.65 2.62 -7.74
N PRO A 59 -0.13 1.53 -7.13
CA PRO A 59 1.28 1.13 -7.23
C PRO A 59 1.72 0.68 -8.64
N TYR A 60 0.77 0.38 -9.54
CA TYR A 60 1.05 -0.07 -10.90
C TYR A 60 0.95 1.04 -11.97
N LEU A 61 0.61 2.29 -11.61
CA LEU A 61 0.59 3.40 -12.56
C LEU A 61 1.97 4.07 -12.67
N PRO A 62 2.58 4.16 -13.86
CA PRO A 62 3.89 4.76 -14.03
C PRO A 62 3.87 6.28 -13.80
N THR A 63 4.86 6.78 -13.05
CA THR A 63 5.05 8.19 -12.64
C THR A 63 5.39 9.14 -13.80
N ARG A 64 5.57 8.64 -15.04
CA ARG A 64 6.06 9.43 -16.17
C ARG A 64 5.32 9.11 -17.47
N GLY A 65 4.77 10.16 -18.06
CA GLY A 65 4.07 10.25 -19.36
C GLY A 65 4.19 9.04 -20.28
N GLY A 66 3.10 8.27 -20.35
CA GLY A 66 2.88 7.26 -21.37
C GLY A 66 1.39 7.23 -21.69
N SER A 67 1.04 7.64 -22.91
CA SER A 67 -0.30 7.62 -23.47
C SER A 67 -0.92 6.22 -23.35
N THR A 68 -1.74 6.00 -22.33
CA THR A 68 -2.73 4.93 -22.29
C THR A 68 -4.05 5.51 -21.83
N VAL A 69 -5.10 5.05 -22.49
CA VAL A 69 -6.39 5.72 -22.60
C VAL A 69 -7.23 5.48 -21.34
N GLY A 70 -7.62 6.56 -20.65
CA GLY A 70 -8.98 6.68 -20.12
C GLY A 70 -9.25 6.52 -18.61
N SER A 71 -8.31 6.10 -17.76
CA SER A 71 -8.62 5.91 -16.33
C SER A 71 -7.73 6.78 -15.44
N GLY A 72 -8.24 7.94 -15.02
CA GLY A 72 -7.61 8.68 -13.92
C GLY A 72 -7.73 7.88 -12.61
N GLY A 73 -6.64 7.84 -11.85
CA GLY A 73 -6.53 6.97 -10.68
C GLY A 73 -7.52 7.34 -9.57
N ARG A 74 -7.68 6.44 -8.60
CA ARG A 74 -8.60 6.62 -7.48
C ARG A 74 -7.85 6.64 -6.16
N PHE A 75 -8.36 7.38 -5.18
CA PHE A 75 -7.91 7.28 -3.80
C PHE A 75 -9.06 7.60 -2.85
N ARG A 76 -8.92 7.21 -1.58
CA ARG A 76 -9.91 7.55 -0.54
C ARG A 76 -9.41 8.73 0.28
N CYS A 77 -10.29 9.70 0.51
CA CYS A 77 -10.01 10.83 1.39
C CYS A 77 -9.66 10.32 2.80
N PRO A 78 -8.50 10.67 3.38
CA PRO A 78 -8.12 10.23 4.72
C PRO A 78 -9.06 10.73 5.82
N SER A 79 -9.64 11.91 5.64
CA SER A 79 -10.48 12.57 6.64
C SER A 79 -11.89 11.96 6.72
N CYS A 80 -12.48 11.56 5.58
CA CYS A 80 -13.87 11.08 5.54
C CYS A 80 -14.08 9.76 4.79
N ARG A 81 -13.01 9.14 4.29
CA ARG A 81 -12.99 7.90 3.50
C ARG A 81 -13.80 7.92 2.20
N HIS A 82 -14.26 9.09 1.76
CA HIS A 82 -14.94 9.25 0.48
C HIS A 82 -14.01 8.87 -0.67
N GLU A 83 -14.50 8.08 -1.63
CA GLU A 83 -13.74 7.67 -2.81
C GLU A 83 -13.72 8.79 -3.84
N VAL A 84 -12.52 9.17 -4.27
CA VAL A 84 -12.29 10.28 -5.18
C VAL A 84 -11.69 9.71 -6.46
N VAL A 85 -12.34 9.99 -7.59
CA VAL A 85 -11.85 9.64 -8.93
C VAL A 85 -11.19 10.88 -9.51
N LEU A 86 -9.91 10.77 -9.87
CA LEU A 86 -9.17 11.88 -10.47
C LEU A 86 -9.24 11.83 -11.99
N ASP A 87 -8.94 12.95 -12.64
CA ASP A 87 -8.86 13.04 -14.09
C ASP A 87 -7.46 12.64 -14.60
N ARG A 88 -7.19 12.90 -15.89
CA ARG A 88 -5.89 12.65 -16.51
C ARG A 88 -4.71 13.42 -15.86
N HIS A 89 -4.98 14.48 -15.09
CA HIS A 89 -3.96 15.28 -14.41
C HIS A 89 -3.69 14.79 -12.98
N GLY A 90 -4.43 13.77 -12.51
CA GLY A 90 -4.23 13.17 -11.20
C GLY A 90 -4.29 14.20 -10.07
N VAL A 91 -3.37 14.10 -9.11
CA VAL A 91 -3.32 14.98 -7.93
C VAL A 91 -3.01 16.44 -8.30
N TYR A 92 -2.34 16.68 -9.43
CA TYR A 92 -2.05 18.04 -9.89
C TYR A 92 -3.29 18.77 -10.41
N GLY A 93 -4.35 18.04 -10.76
CA GLY A 93 -5.66 18.59 -11.12
C GLY A 93 -6.48 19.08 -9.93
N LEU A 94 -6.11 18.72 -8.69
CA LEU A 94 -6.78 19.21 -7.49
C LEU A 94 -6.56 20.72 -7.32
N GLN A 95 -7.66 21.43 -7.10
CA GLN A 95 -7.66 22.87 -6.89
C GLN A 95 -6.92 23.22 -5.59
N ARG A 96 -6.13 24.28 -5.62
CA ARG A 96 -5.51 24.83 -4.41
C ARG A 96 -6.56 25.60 -3.61
N ASN A 97 -6.50 25.47 -2.29
CA ASN A 97 -7.35 26.23 -1.39
C ASN A 97 -6.60 27.47 -0.88
N LEU A 98 -6.65 28.55 -1.65
CA LEU A 98 -5.97 29.81 -1.35
C LEU A 98 -6.47 30.47 -0.05
N LEU A 99 -7.70 30.18 0.38
CA LEU A 99 -8.23 30.70 1.65
C LEU A 99 -7.47 30.11 2.83
N VAL A 100 -7.24 28.79 2.84
CA VAL A 100 -6.46 28.12 3.90
C VAL A 100 -5.00 28.57 3.87
N GLU A 101 -4.43 28.78 2.68
CA GLU A 101 -3.08 29.33 2.53
C GLU A 101 -2.96 30.74 3.13
N ASN A 102 -3.91 31.63 2.83
CA ASN A 102 -3.94 33.00 3.37
C ASN A 102 -4.16 33.04 4.90
N ILE A 103 -5.00 32.15 5.45
CA ILE A 103 -5.23 32.07 6.91
C ILE A 103 -3.95 31.66 7.64
N ILE A 104 -3.18 30.72 7.09
CA ILE A 104 -1.89 30.29 7.65
C ILE A 104 -0.88 31.42 7.63
N ASP A 105 -0.84 32.21 6.56
CA ASP A 105 0.07 33.35 6.46
C ASP A 105 -0.26 34.45 7.47
N MET A 106 -1.55 34.72 7.73
CA MET A 106 -1.98 35.64 8.78
C MET A 106 -1.58 35.14 10.18
N TYR A 107 -1.79 33.85 10.48
CA TYR A 107 -1.43 33.25 11.78
C TYR A 107 0.09 33.35 12.05
N LYS A 108 0.91 33.11 11.03
CA LYS A 108 2.37 33.26 11.11
C LYS A 108 2.81 34.70 11.35
N GLN A 109 2.08 35.68 10.82
CA GLN A 109 2.42 37.10 11.02
C GLN A 109 2.06 37.60 12.43
N GLU A 110 0.95 37.13 13.00
CA GLU A 110 0.55 37.51 14.36
C GLU A 110 1.49 36.92 15.43
N THR A 111 1.93 35.67 15.27
CA THR A 111 2.88 35.01 16.18
C THR A 111 4.28 35.66 16.17
N ILE A 112 4.74 36.14 15.02
CA ILE A 112 6.01 36.88 14.90
C ILE A 112 5.92 38.28 15.52
N SER A 113 4.75 38.92 15.43
CA SER A 113 4.53 40.28 15.97
C SER A 113 4.50 40.32 17.50
N THR A 114 4.14 39.22 18.16
CA THR A 114 4.15 39.08 19.63
C THR A 114 5.52 38.81 20.24
N SER A 115 6.51 38.37 19.44
CA SER A 115 7.83 37.95 19.96
C SER A 115 8.90 39.07 20.01
N SER A 116 8.53 40.32 19.69
CA SER A 116 9.51 41.44 19.56
C SER A 116 9.41 42.52 20.64
N LYS A 117 8.67 42.32 21.73
CA LYS A 117 8.75 43.21 22.91
C LYS A 117 9.69 42.63 23.95
N VAL A 118 10.96 43.02 23.84
CA VAL A 118 11.93 42.91 24.93
C VAL A 118 11.57 43.98 25.97
N GLU A 119 10.96 43.59 27.08
CA GLU A 119 10.88 44.44 28.28
C GLU A 119 12.14 44.25 29.14
N PRO A 120 12.75 45.34 29.67
CA PRO A 120 13.94 45.25 30.50
C PRO A 120 13.61 44.75 31.92
N GLU A 121 14.54 43.95 32.45
CA GLU A 121 14.64 43.36 33.79
C GLU A 121 13.88 44.09 34.91
N GLN A 122 12.84 43.44 35.45
CA GLN A 122 12.24 43.81 36.73
C GLN A 122 13.21 43.45 37.88
N LYS A 123 13.53 44.43 38.72
CA LYS A 123 14.19 44.21 40.02
C LYS A 123 13.39 43.18 40.84
N PRO A 124 14.03 42.28 41.61
CA PRO A 124 13.32 41.29 42.41
C PRO A 124 12.40 42.02 43.40
N GLY A 125 11.09 41.81 43.26
CA GLY A 125 10.08 42.36 44.17
C GLY A 125 10.32 41.82 45.57
N VAL A 126 10.61 42.71 46.51
CA VAL A 126 10.72 42.33 47.93
C VAL A 126 9.30 42.04 48.43
N LEU A 127 9.05 40.80 48.84
CA LEU A 127 7.76 40.40 49.40
C LEU A 127 7.59 41.02 50.80
N MET A 128 6.48 41.72 50.99
CA MET A 128 6.09 42.32 52.26
C MET A 128 5.13 41.40 53.02
N CYS A 129 5.08 41.53 54.34
CA CYS A 129 4.20 40.70 55.16
C CYS A 129 2.74 41.16 55.04
N GLU A 130 1.83 40.21 54.83
CA GLU A 130 0.39 40.47 54.71
C GLU A 130 -0.26 41.03 55.99
N VAL A 131 0.36 40.77 57.17
CA VAL A 131 -0.13 41.24 58.48
C VAL A 131 0.59 42.52 58.92
N HIS A 132 1.82 42.72 58.44
CA HIS A 132 2.66 43.85 58.79
C HIS A 132 3.15 44.49 57.50
N GLU A 133 2.33 45.39 56.93
CA GLU A 133 2.51 45.94 55.58
C GLU A 133 3.87 46.63 55.37
N ASP A 134 4.46 47.17 56.44
CA ASP A 134 5.77 47.84 56.43
C ASP A 134 6.96 46.89 56.65
N GLU A 135 6.73 45.62 57.00
CA GLU A 135 7.79 44.64 57.27
C GLU A 135 8.07 43.73 56.08
N LYS A 136 9.36 43.51 55.83
CA LYS A 136 9.84 42.61 54.78
C LYS A 136 9.82 41.17 55.27
N ILE A 137 9.46 40.26 54.38
CA ILE A 137 9.65 38.82 54.61
C ILE A 137 11.16 38.53 54.60
N ASN A 138 11.68 38.06 55.73
CA ASN A 138 13.13 37.93 55.96
C ASN A 138 13.54 36.64 56.71
N ILE A 139 12.56 35.86 57.17
CA ILE A 139 12.77 34.65 57.99
C ILE A 139 11.88 33.54 57.44
N TYR A 140 12.31 32.28 57.53
CA TYR A 140 11.47 31.13 57.19
C TYR A 140 11.00 30.43 58.47
N CYS A 141 9.69 30.19 58.59
CA CYS A 141 9.13 29.40 59.67
C CYS A 141 9.16 27.93 59.29
N VAL A 142 10.02 27.15 59.95
CA VAL A 142 10.20 25.71 59.70
C VAL A 142 8.96 24.94 60.11
N THR A 143 8.38 25.26 61.27
CA THR A 143 7.18 24.59 61.81
C THR A 143 5.96 24.74 60.89
N CYS A 144 5.81 25.90 60.24
CA CYS A 144 4.69 26.18 59.35
C CYS A 144 5.03 26.01 57.87
N SER A 145 6.29 25.69 57.54
CA SER A 145 6.83 25.60 56.19
C SER A 145 6.50 26.82 55.30
N ALA A 146 6.58 28.03 55.88
CA ALA A 146 6.17 29.25 55.21
C ALA A 146 7.15 30.42 55.51
N PRO A 147 7.40 31.30 54.55
CA PRO A 147 8.20 32.50 54.78
C PRO A 147 7.41 33.53 55.60
N THR A 148 8.07 34.23 56.53
CA THR A 148 7.44 35.16 57.48
C THR A 148 8.35 36.35 57.79
N CYS A 149 7.85 37.33 58.56
CA CYS A 149 8.62 38.50 59.00
C CYS A 149 8.99 38.43 60.50
N SER A 150 9.92 39.28 60.92
CA SER A 150 10.37 39.35 62.31
C SER A 150 9.25 39.69 63.30
N LEU A 151 8.31 40.59 62.96
CA LEU A 151 7.19 40.94 63.85
C LEU A 151 6.24 39.75 64.08
N CYS A 152 5.95 38.98 63.02
CA CYS A 152 5.18 37.75 63.12
C CYS A 152 5.83 36.71 64.05
N LYS A 153 7.15 36.68 64.12
CA LYS A 153 7.91 35.80 65.03
C LYS A 153 7.97 36.33 66.46
N VAL A 154 8.09 37.63 66.70
CA VAL A 154 8.27 38.15 68.06
C VAL A 154 6.94 38.35 68.78
N PHE A 155 5.93 38.87 68.07
CA PHE A 155 4.64 39.29 68.66
C PHE A 155 3.41 38.68 67.98
N GLY A 156 3.59 37.99 66.85
CA GLY A 156 2.50 37.46 66.04
C GLY A 156 2.30 35.95 66.14
N ALA A 157 1.62 35.40 65.13
CA ALA A 157 1.19 34.01 65.10
C ALA A 157 2.32 32.96 65.15
N HIS A 158 3.57 33.35 64.85
CA HIS A 158 4.73 32.45 64.83
C HIS A 158 5.59 32.53 66.10
N GLN A 159 5.08 33.10 67.19
CA GLN A 159 5.82 33.31 68.45
C GLN A 159 6.52 32.05 68.95
N HIS A 160 5.82 30.92 68.94
CA HIS A 160 6.31 29.64 69.47
C HIS A 160 6.79 28.68 68.38
N CYS A 161 6.86 29.14 67.12
CA CYS A 161 7.33 28.31 66.01
C CYS A 161 8.85 28.36 65.85
N GLU A 162 9.45 27.28 65.37
CA GLU A 162 10.85 27.27 64.98
C GLU A 162 11.06 28.06 63.68
N VAL A 163 12.12 28.85 63.63
CA VAL A 163 12.45 29.70 62.48
C VAL A 163 13.93 29.57 62.12
N ALA A 164 14.23 29.74 60.84
CA ALA A 164 15.58 29.75 60.31
C ALA A 164 15.80 30.94 59.36
N PRO A 165 17.05 31.37 59.14
CA PRO A 165 17.37 32.40 58.15
C PRO A 165 16.86 32.00 56.76
N LEU A 166 16.16 32.94 56.09
CA LEU A 166 15.51 32.67 54.81
C LEU A 166 16.51 32.25 53.73
N ASN A 167 17.70 32.84 53.71
CA ASN A 167 18.77 32.49 52.77
C ASN A 167 19.26 31.05 52.95
N THR A 168 19.44 30.60 54.19
CA THR A 168 19.90 29.23 54.48
C THR A 168 18.89 28.19 54.02
N VAL A 169 17.60 28.41 54.29
CA VAL A 169 16.53 27.50 53.83
C VAL A 169 16.41 27.55 52.31
N TYR A 170 16.47 28.74 51.71
CA TYR A 170 16.44 28.93 50.25
C TYR A 170 17.57 28.16 49.56
N ASP A 171 18.82 28.34 50.00
CA ASP A 171 19.98 27.68 49.39
C ASP A 171 19.90 26.16 49.55
N SER A 172 19.46 25.66 50.71
CA SER A 172 19.27 24.23 50.95
C SER A 172 18.17 23.63 50.08
N GLN A 173 16.98 24.24 50.04
CA GLN A 173 15.85 23.73 49.23
C GLN A 173 16.16 23.84 47.73
N LYS A 174 16.86 24.91 47.31
CA LYS A 174 17.28 25.07 45.92
C LYS A 174 18.29 24.01 45.51
N LEU A 175 19.23 23.65 46.39
CA LEU A 175 20.17 22.57 46.15
C LEU A 175 19.45 21.21 46.05
N GLU A 176 18.60 20.89 47.03
CA GLU A 176 17.81 19.64 47.04
C GLU A 176 16.92 19.50 45.80
N MET A 177 16.25 20.59 45.39
CA MET A 177 15.46 20.63 44.17
C MET A 177 16.34 20.42 42.94
N SER A 178 17.50 21.07 42.87
CA SER A 178 18.44 20.93 41.75
C SER A 178 18.96 19.50 41.62
N GLU A 179 19.30 18.86 42.73
CA GLU A 179 19.74 17.45 42.75
C GLU A 179 18.61 16.51 42.34
N SER A 180 17.40 16.73 42.86
CA SER A 180 16.21 15.95 42.50
C SER A 180 15.85 16.06 41.02
N VAL A 181 15.92 17.28 40.46
CA VAL A 181 15.74 17.53 39.03
C VAL A 181 16.82 16.82 38.21
N ALA A 182 18.09 16.89 38.63
CA ALA A 182 19.18 16.22 37.93
C ALA A 182 19.00 14.69 37.89
N MET A 183 18.57 14.08 39.01
CA MET A 183 18.23 12.66 39.05
C MET A 183 17.06 12.31 38.12
N LEU A 184 16.03 13.15 38.08
CA LEU A 184 14.87 12.94 37.20
C LEU A 184 15.26 13.04 35.72
N VAL A 185 16.13 13.99 35.36
CA VAL A 185 16.69 14.10 34.00
C VAL A 185 17.43 12.81 33.63
N GLY A 186 18.31 12.30 34.49
CA GLY A 186 19.01 11.03 34.24
C GLY A 186 18.07 9.82 34.13
N ASN A 187 16.97 9.80 34.90
CA ASN A 187 15.94 8.76 34.77
C ASN A 187 15.19 8.86 33.44
N ASN A 188 14.86 10.08 33.00
CA ASN A 188 14.22 10.30 31.71
C ASN A 188 15.13 9.85 30.56
N ASP A 189 16.44 10.14 30.62
CA ASP A 189 17.41 9.67 29.62
C ASP A 189 17.45 8.13 29.53
N ARG A 190 17.40 7.45 30.69
CA ARG A 190 17.36 5.97 30.73
C ARG A 190 16.06 5.41 30.14
N ILE A 191 14.91 6.01 30.45
CA ILE A 191 13.63 5.61 29.88
C ILE A 191 13.64 5.83 28.36
N GLN A 192 14.16 6.96 27.90
CA GLN A 192 14.27 7.26 26.47
C GLN A 192 15.16 6.23 25.75
N ALA A 193 16.26 5.80 26.36
CA ALA A 193 17.10 4.73 25.81
C ALA A 193 16.35 3.40 25.68
N ILE A 194 15.52 3.04 26.67
CA ILE A 194 14.68 1.83 26.62
C ILE A 194 13.63 1.95 25.50
N ILE A 195 12.99 3.11 25.35
CA ILE A 195 12.02 3.36 24.27
C ILE A 195 12.69 3.12 22.92
N THR A 196 13.87 3.72 22.69
CA THR A 196 14.63 3.54 21.44
C THR A 196 14.97 2.06 21.17
N LEU A 197 15.36 1.30 22.21
CA LEU A 197 15.64 -0.13 22.09
C LEU A 197 14.38 -0.94 21.72
N LEU A 198 13.24 -0.63 22.34
CA LEU A 198 11.96 -1.29 22.03
C LEU A 198 11.52 -0.98 20.60
N GLU A 199 11.66 0.26 20.14
CA GLU A 199 11.38 0.65 18.76
C GLU A 199 12.27 -0.10 17.76
N GLU A 200 13.55 -0.28 18.08
CA GLU A 200 14.48 -1.07 17.25
C GLU A 200 14.10 -2.56 17.21
N SER A 201 13.71 -3.11 18.35
CA SER A 201 13.21 -4.48 18.43
C SER A 201 11.94 -4.67 17.58
N CYS A 202 10.98 -3.75 17.66
CA CYS A 202 9.79 -3.75 16.82
C CYS A 202 10.14 -3.75 15.33
N ARG A 203 11.03 -2.84 14.89
CA ARG A 203 11.50 -2.79 13.50
C ARG A 203 12.13 -4.10 13.06
N THR A 204 12.93 -4.73 13.94
CA THR A 204 13.58 -6.00 13.64
C THR A 204 12.59 -7.16 13.53
N VAL A 205 11.56 -7.20 14.39
CA VAL A 205 10.49 -8.20 14.30
C VAL A 205 9.68 -8.03 13.00
N GLU A 206 9.34 -6.80 12.63
CA GLU A 206 8.65 -6.51 11.37
C GLU A 206 9.47 -6.96 10.15
N GLU A 207 10.75 -6.62 10.12
CA GLU A 207 11.66 -7.00 9.03
C GLU A 207 11.86 -8.52 8.94
N ASN A 208 12.05 -9.19 10.08
CA ASN A 208 12.11 -10.65 10.13
C ASN A 208 10.81 -11.28 9.65
N GLY A 209 9.66 -10.75 10.07
CA GLY A 209 8.34 -11.21 9.61
C GLY A 209 8.17 -11.03 8.11
N ARG A 210 8.58 -9.88 7.56
CA ARG A 210 8.57 -9.61 6.11
C ARG A 210 9.45 -10.59 5.34
N ARG A 211 10.67 -10.86 5.83
CA ARG A 211 11.59 -11.82 5.23
C ARG A 211 11.02 -13.24 5.20
N GLN A 212 10.44 -13.70 6.30
CA GLN A 212 9.81 -15.04 6.35
C GLN A 212 8.60 -15.13 5.40
N LYS A 213 7.78 -14.08 5.31
CA LYS A 213 6.70 -14.01 4.33
C LYS A 213 7.23 -14.12 2.89
N SER A 214 8.30 -13.40 2.56
CA SER A 214 8.94 -13.47 1.22
C SER A 214 9.38 -14.90 0.90
N HIS A 215 10.05 -15.57 1.84
CA HIS A 215 10.52 -16.94 1.64
C HIS A 215 9.39 -17.94 1.37
N VAL A 216 8.25 -17.78 2.06
CA VAL A 216 7.06 -18.60 1.79
C VAL A 216 6.52 -18.31 0.38
N CYS A 217 6.36 -17.05 0.00
CA CYS A 217 5.91 -16.68 -1.34
C CYS A 217 6.82 -17.26 -2.43
N GLU A 218 8.14 -17.08 -2.29
CA GLU A 218 9.14 -17.63 -3.21
C GLU A 218 9.01 -19.15 -3.32
N SER A 219 8.82 -19.87 -2.22
CA SER A 219 8.65 -21.33 -2.24
C SER A 219 7.41 -21.75 -3.04
N PHE A 220 6.29 -21.02 -2.90
CA PHE A 220 5.08 -21.27 -3.68
C PHE A 220 5.24 -20.89 -5.15
N ASP A 221 5.96 -19.81 -5.46
CA ASP A 221 6.24 -19.40 -6.84
C ASP A 221 7.03 -20.48 -7.60
N HIS A 222 8.00 -21.13 -6.94
CA HIS A 222 8.71 -22.28 -7.51
C HIS A 222 7.77 -23.47 -7.74
N LEU A 223 6.85 -23.76 -6.82
CA LEU A 223 5.85 -24.82 -7.01
C LEU A 223 4.90 -24.50 -8.18
N TYR A 224 4.46 -23.25 -8.32
CA TYR A 224 3.64 -22.83 -9.46
C TYR A 224 4.37 -22.99 -10.78
N ALA A 225 5.65 -22.62 -10.85
CA ALA A 225 6.47 -22.78 -12.04
C ALA A 225 6.57 -24.26 -12.45
N LEU A 226 6.84 -25.16 -11.49
CA LEU A 226 6.89 -26.61 -11.74
C LEU A 226 5.54 -27.17 -12.22
N LEU A 227 4.44 -26.73 -11.62
CA LEU A 227 3.10 -27.14 -12.02
C LEU A 227 2.76 -26.67 -13.43
N GLU A 228 3.11 -25.44 -13.79
CA GLU A 228 2.85 -24.89 -15.12
C GLU A 228 3.71 -25.57 -16.19
N GLU A 229 4.99 -25.84 -15.90
CA GLU A 229 5.86 -26.64 -16.77
C GLU A 229 5.24 -28.03 -17.01
N ARG A 230 4.85 -28.73 -15.94
CA ARG A 230 4.27 -30.07 -16.07
C ARG A 230 2.94 -30.09 -16.83
N LYS A 231 2.10 -29.07 -16.64
CA LYS A 231 0.87 -28.88 -17.42
C LYS A 231 1.19 -28.67 -18.90
N GLY A 232 2.22 -27.88 -19.20
CA GLY A 232 2.73 -27.67 -20.55
C GLY A 232 3.13 -28.98 -21.22
N GLU A 233 3.96 -29.80 -20.55
CA GLU A 233 4.40 -31.10 -21.06
C GLU A 233 3.22 -32.05 -21.35
N LEU A 234 2.25 -32.16 -20.44
CA LEU A 234 1.08 -33.02 -20.63
C LEU A 234 0.22 -32.56 -21.80
N THR A 235 0.02 -31.24 -21.93
CA THR A 235 -0.75 -30.66 -23.03
C THR A 235 -0.04 -30.88 -24.37
N LEU A 236 1.29 -30.74 -24.41
CA LEU A 236 2.09 -31.00 -25.61
C LEU A 236 1.96 -32.45 -26.09
N LYS A 237 1.90 -33.43 -25.18
CA LYS A 237 1.68 -34.84 -25.54
C LYS A 237 0.34 -35.06 -26.22
N ILE A 238 -0.73 -34.46 -25.68
CA ILE A 238 -2.08 -34.54 -26.26
C ILE A 238 -2.07 -33.90 -27.66
N SER A 239 -1.52 -32.69 -27.78
CA SER A 239 -1.44 -31.97 -29.06
C SER A 239 -0.62 -32.73 -30.10
N SER A 240 0.46 -33.40 -29.70
CA SER A 240 1.29 -34.20 -30.61
C SER A 240 0.51 -35.38 -31.18
N GLU A 241 -0.15 -36.19 -30.33
CA GLU A 241 -0.95 -37.32 -30.81
C GLU A 241 -2.13 -36.85 -31.65
N GLN A 242 -2.80 -35.76 -31.24
CA GLN A 242 -3.88 -35.15 -32.01
C GLN A 242 -3.39 -34.74 -33.41
N GLN A 243 -2.23 -34.10 -33.50
CA GLN A 243 -1.66 -33.64 -34.77
C GLN A 243 -1.31 -34.83 -35.68
N GLU A 244 -0.65 -35.86 -35.13
CA GLU A 244 -0.33 -37.08 -35.86
C GLU A 244 -1.59 -37.75 -36.44
N LYS A 245 -2.63 -37.90 -35.61
CA LYS A 245 -3.92 -38.46 -36.06
C LYS A 245 -4.58 -37.63 -37.15
N LEU A 246 -4.59 -36.30 -36.99
CA LEU A 246 -5.15 -35.39 -38.00
C LEU A 246 -4.37 -35.47 -39.31
N ASP A 247 -3.05 -35.54 -39.26
CA ASP A 247 -2.21 -35.63 -40.45
C ASP A 247 -2.42 -36.96 -41.18
N TYR A 248 -2.56 -38.06 -40.45
CA TYR A 248 -2.94 -39.35 -41.02
C TYR A 248 -4.30 -39.29 -41.73
N ILE A 249 -5.34 -38.78 -41.05
CA ILE A 249 -6.70 -38.67 -41.62
C ILE A 249 -6.70 -37.78 -42.85
N LYS A 250 -6.04 -36.61 -42.80
CA LYS A 250 -5.93 -35.69 -43.94
C LYS A 250 -5.16 -36.34 -45.10
N GLY A 251 -4.11 -37.10 -44.81
CA GLY A 251 -3.37 -37.86 -45.80
C GLY A 251 -4.24 -38.92 -46.48
N LEU A 252 -5.07 -39.62 -45.72
CA LEU A 252 -6.02 -40.58 -46.25
C LEU A 252 -7.09 -39.92 -47.12
N GLN A 253 -7.67 -38.81 -46.64
CA GLN A 253 -8.65 -38.01 -47.40
C GLN A 253 -8.08 -37.54 -48.74
N ARG A 254 -6.81 -37.10 -48.78
CA ARG A 254 -6.13 -36.72 -50.02
C ARG A 254 -6.04 -37.87 -51.01
N ARG A 255 -5.59 -39.06 -50.55
CA ARG A 255 -5.52 -40.28 -51.40
C ARG A 255 -6.88 -40.65 -52.00
N TYR A 256 -7.95 -40.63 -51.19
CA TYR A 256 -9.31 -40.89 -51.67
C TYR A 256 -9.78 -39.84 -52.68
N THR A 257 -9.48 -38.57 -52.44
CA THR A 257 -9.85 -37.46 -53.34
C THR A 257 -9.14 -37.57 -54.69
N GLU A 258 -7.84 -37.87 -54.68
CA GLU A 258 -7.04 -38.10 -55.89
C GLU A 258 -7.55 -39.31 -56.69
N HIS A 259 -7.91 -40.41 -56.02
CA HIS A 259 -8.50 -41.57 -56.69
C HIS A 259 -9.85 -41.22 -57.32
N LEU A 260 -10.68 -40.44 -56.61
CA LEU A 260 -11.97 -40.00 -57.11
C LEU A 260 -11.84 -39.07 -58.32
N ASP A 261 -10.89 -38.13 -58.32
CA ASP A 261 -10.58 -37.26 -59.47
C ASP A 261 -10.13 -38.06 -60.70
N LYS A 262 -9.21 -39.03 -60.51
CA LYS A 262 -8.79 -39.95 -61.59
C LYS A 262 -9.96 -40.77 -62.14
N SER A 263 -10.82 -41.26 -61.25
CA SER A 263 -12.01 -42.02 -61.63
C SER A 263 -13.01 -41.15 -62.40
N ALA A 264 -13.23 -39.90 -61.96
CA ALA A 264 -14.12 -38.96 -62.64
C ALA A 264 -13.64 -38.65 -64.07
N LYS A 265 -12.34 -38.41 -64.25
CA LYS A 265 -11.73 -38.22 -65.58
C LYS A 265 -11.87 -39.44 -66.48
N LEU A 266 -11.72 -40.65 -65.93
CA LEU A 266 -11.95 -41.90 -66.67
C LEU A 266 -13.42 -42.04 -67.10
N VAL A 267 -14.36 -41.66 -66.24
CA VAL A 267 -15.79 -41.63 -66.58
C VAL A 267 -16.05 -40.64 -67.71
N GLU A 268 -15.54 -39.42 -67.63
CA GLU A 268 -15.67 -38.41 -68.69
C GLU A 268 -15.09 -38.89 -70.02
N THR A 269 -13.87 -39.43 -70.00
CA THR A 269 -13.22 -40.01 -71.18
C THR A 269 -14.03 -41.19 -71.75
N GLY A 270 -14.62 -42.01 -70.87
CA GLY A 270 -15.51 -43.11 -71.23
C GLY A 270 -16.75 -42.63 -71.98
N ILE A 271 -17.43 -41.60 -71.45
CA ILE A 271 -18.61 -41.00 -72.08
C ILE A 271 -18.24 -40.39 -73.44
N GLN A 272 -17.17 -39.60 -73.52
CA GLN A 272 -16.71 -39.02 -74.79
C GLN A 272 -16.36 -40.10 -75.84
N THR A 273 -15.71 -41.19 -75.41
CA THR A 273 -15.39 -42.31 -76.32
C THR A 273 -16.66 -43.00 -76.81
N MET A 274 -17.71 -43.07 -76.00
CA MET A 274 -19.01 -43.64 -76.42
C MET A 274 -19.74 -42.79 -77.47
N GLU A 275 -19.38 -41.51 -77.62
CA GLU A 275 -19.94 -40.61 -78.64
C GLU A 275 -19.17 -40.68 -79.98
N GLU A 276 -18.09 -41.47 -80.07
CA GLU A 276 -17.26 -41.59 -81.28
C GLU A 276 -18.04 -42.23 -82.45
N PRO A 277 -18.25 -41.51 -83.57
CA PRO A 277 -19.01 -42.02 -84.71
C PRO A 277 -18.24 -43.04 -85.56
N GLU A 278 -16.90 -43.00 -85.58
CA GLU A 278 -16.08 -43.91 -86.39
C GLU A 278 -15.82 -45.23 -85.66
N MET A 279 -16.44 -46.31 -86.15
CA MET A 279 -16.43 -47.64 -85.50
C MET A 279 -15.01 -48.19 -85.30
N ALA A 280 -14.11 -47.96 -86.26
CA ALA A 280 -12.73 -48.42 -86.16
C ALA A 280 -11.94 -47.67 -85.08
N VAL A 281 -12.14 -46.37 -84.95
CA VAL A 281 -11.50 -45.51 -83.94
C VAL A 281 -12.03 -45.82 -82.54
N PHE A 282 -13.34 -46.04 -82.42
CA PHE A 282 -13.97 -46.52 -81.19
C PHE A 282 -13.35 -47.85 -80.73
N LEU A 283 -13.28 -48.86 -81.59
CA LEU A 283 -12.77 -50.18 -81.20
C LEU A 283 -11.27 -50.15 -80.82
N GLN A 284 -10.48 -49.24 -81.42
CA GLN A 284 -9.08 -49.04 -81.06
C GLN A 284 -8.91 -48.44 -79.65
N THR A 285 -9.79 -47.54 -79.24
CA THR A 285 -9.69 -46.79 -77.96
C THR A 285 -10.48 -47.46 -76.82
N ALA A 286 -11.58 -48.14 -77.13
CA ALA A 286 -12.47 -48.75 -76.14
C ALA A 286 -11.80 -49.87 -75.33
N LYS A 287 -11.06 -50.78 -75.98
CA LYS A 287 -10.46 -51.94 -75.29
C LYS A 287 -9.40 -51.52 -74.25
N PRO A 288 -8.44 -50.62 -74.56
CA PRO A 288 -7.52 -50.07 -73.55
C PRO A 288 -8.24 -49.29 -72.44
N LEU A 289 -9.30 -48.55 -72.77
CA LEU A 289 -10.03 -47.75 -71.80
C LEU A 289 -10.82 -48.63 -70.81
N LEU A 290 -11.46 -49.70 -71.29
CA LEU A 290 -12.14 -50.69 -70.44
C LEU A 290 -11.18 -51.38 -69.46
N GLN A 291 -9.93 -51.62 -69.87
CA GLN A 291 -8.90 -52.13 -68.97
C GLN A 291 -8.55 -51.11 -67.87
N LYS A 292 -8.36 -49.83 -68.22
CA LYS A 292 -8.11 -48.77 -67.22
C LYS A 292 -9.29 -48.60 -66.25
N ILE A 293 -10.52 -48.71 -66.75
CA ILE A 293 -11.74 -48.63 -65.93
C ILE A 293 -11.82 -49.81 -64.96
N SER A 294 -11.49 -51.03 -65.41
CA SER A 294 -11.52 -52.21 -64.55
C SER A 294 -10.45 -52.15 -63.46
N GLU A 295 -9.25 -51.66 -63.77
CA GLU A 295 -8.16 -51.44 -62.82
C GLU A 295 -8.52 -50.36 -61.78
N SER A 296 -9.09 -49.23 -62.21
CA SER A 296 -9.51 -48.13 -61.32
C SER A 296 -10.73 -48.47 -60.45
N ARG A 297 -11.52 -49.49 -60.83
CA ARG A 297 -12.64 -49.98 -60.01
C ARG A 297 -12.16 -50.66 -58.72
N ASN A 298 -10.92 -51.16 -58.70
CA ASN A 298 -10.38 -51.84 -57.55
C ASN A 298 -9.81 -50.85 -56.51
N THR A 299 -10.56 -50.59 -55.44
CA THR A 299 -10.13 -49.70 -54.35
C THR A 299 -9.43 -50.41 -53.19
N SER A 300 -9.05 -51.69 -53.34
CA SER A 300 -8.44 -52.47 -52.25
C SER A 300 -7.09 -51.91 -51.78
N HIS A 301 -6.43 -51.11 -52.62
CA HIS A 301 -5.18 -50.42 -52.32
C HIS A 301 -5.37 -49.17 -51.42
N LEU A 302 -6.61 -48.71 -51.23
CA LEU A 302 -6.93 -47.61 -50.33
C LEU A 302 -7.14 -48.16 -48.92
N GLU A 303 -6.26 -47.72 -48.04
CA GLU A 303 -6.27 -48.04 -46.61
C GLU A 303 -7.57 -47.53 -45.96
N LYS A 304 -8.09 -48.25 -44.96
CA LYS A 304 -9.31 -47.86 -44.25
C LYS A 304 -8.96 -47.29 -42.90
N LEU A 305 -9.71 -46.27 -42.47
CA LEU A 305 -9.58 -45.74 -41.12
C LEU A 305 -10.01 -46.80 -40.10
N GLU A 306 -9.16 -47.04 -39.11
CA GLU A 306 -9.46 -47.96 -38.01
C GLU A 306 -10.62 -47.43 -37.14
N ARG A 307 -11.43 -48.33 -36.58
CA ARG A 307 -12.55 -47.93 -35.72
C ARG A 307 -12.03 -47.36 -34.40
N GLY A 308 -12.51 -46.19 -34.02
CA GLY A 308 -12.13 -45.53 -32.77
C GLY A 308 -10.78 -44.80 -32.86
N TYR A 309 -10.22 -44.63 -34.05
CA TYR A 309 -8.99 -43.87 -34.26
C TYR A 309 -9.10 -42.42 -33.75
N GLU A 310 -10.31 -41.86 -33.82
CA GLU A 310 -10.69 -40.54 -33.31
C GLU A 310 -10.66 -40.41 -31.78
N ASN A 311 -10.59 -41.52 -31.04
CA ASN A 311 -10.65 -41.51 -29.58
C ASN A 311 -9.40 -40.87 -28.96
N MET A 312 -9.60 -40.01 -27.97
CA MET A 312 -8.54 -39.35 -27.19
C MET A 312 -8.75 -39.52 -25.66
N ASP A 313 -9.74 -40.31 -25.24
CA ASP A 313 -10.16 -40.43 -23.84
C ASP A 313 -9.15 -41.19 -22.96
N HIS A 314 -8.13 -41.83 -23.54
CA HIS A 314 -7.05 -42.48 -22.78
C HIS A 314 -6.17 -41.47 -22.04
N PHE A 315 -6.19 -40.19 -22.42
CA PHE A 315 -5.54 -39.11 -21.69
C PHE A 315 -6.30 -38.77 -20.40
N THR A 316 -6.10 -39.60 -19.37
CA THR A 316 -6.63 -39.39 -18.02
C THR A 316 -5.52 -39.05 -17.03
N ALA A 317 -5.77 -38.10 -16.14
CA ALA A 317 -4.83 -37.67 -15.11
C ALA A 317 -5.52 -37.61 -13.74
N ASN A 318 -4.84 -38.15 -12.71
CA ASN A 318 -5.32 -38.16 -11.33
C ASN A 318 -4.50 -37.17 -10.49
N PHE A 319 -5.14 -36.11 -10.00
CA PHE A 319 -4.52 -35.04 -9.20
C PHE A 319 -4.77 -35.15 -7.69
N GLN A 320 -5.36 -36.26 -7.22
CA GLN A 320 -5.70 -36.44 -5.81
C GLN A 320 -4.47 -36.49 -4.88
N PRO A 321 -3.37 -37.19 -5.23
CA PRO A 321 -2.15 -37.18 -4.42
C PRO A 321 -1.58 -35.78 -4.21
N GLU A 322 -1.50 -34.98 -5.28
CA GLU A 322 -0.94 -33.64 -5.31
C GLU A 322 -1.81 -32.68 -4.47
N ARG A 323 -3.14 -32.78 -4.63
CA ARG A 323 -4.08 -32.03 -3.79
C ARG A 323 -3.88 -32.33 -2.31
N ARG A 324 -3.71 -33.60 -1.95
CA ARG A 324 -3.44 -33.99 -0.56
C ARG A 324 -2.08 -33.51 -0.07
N ALA A 325 -1.06 -33.47 -0.93
CA ALA A 325 0.26 -32.97 -0.57
C ALA A 325 0.21 -31.45 -0.29
N ILE A 326 -0.43 -30.67 -1.15
CA ILE A 326 -0.58 -29.22 -0.98
C ILE A 326 -1.31 -28.87 0.33
N LEU A 327 -2.39 -29.59 0.65
CA LEU A 327 -3.15 -29.37 1.88
C LEU A 327 -2.38 -29.74 3.17
N LYS A 328 -1.28 -30.47 3.06
CA LYS A 328 -0.42 -30.85 4.19
C LYS A 328 0.76 -29.90 4.40
N ILE A 329 0.94 -28.89 3.53
CA ILE A 329 2.01 -27.90 3.68
C ILE A 329 1.70 -27.05 4.92
N ASP A 330 2.61 -27.07 5.89
CA ASP A 330 2.52 -26.30 7.13
C ASP A 330 3.93 -25.93 7.60
N PHE A 331 4.03 -24.98 8.53
CA PHE A 331 5.29 -24.60 9.14
C PHE A 331 5.82 -25.73 10.01
N ILE A 332 7.11 -26.06 9.85
CA ILE A 332 7.79 -27.01 10.74
C ILE A 332 7.90 -26.33 12.12
N LYS A 333 7.27 -26.92 13.14
CA LYS A 333 7.44 -26.46 14.52
C LYS A 333 8.89 -26.69 14.93
N GLY A 334 9.70 -25.63 14.89
CA GLY A 334 11.04 -25.62 15.47
C GLY A 334 10.94 -25.76 16.99
N ILE A 335 11.79 -26.63 17.56
CA ILE A 335 12.08 -26.64 18.99
C ILE A 335 12.64 -25.25 19.32
N THR A 336 11.90 -24.50 20.13
CA THR A 336 12.35 -23.22 20.70
C THR A 336 13.58 -23.51 21.56
N VAL A 337 14.72 -22.92 21.21
CA VAL A 337 15.95 -22.92 22.04
C VAL A 337 15.82 -21.86 23.11
#